data_AF-A0A1Z4EW65-F1
#
_entry.id   AF-A0A1Z4EW65-F1
#
_cell.length_a   1.000
_cell.length_b   1.000
_cell.length_c   1.000
_cell.angle_alpha   90.00
_cell.angle_beta   90.00
_cell.angle_gamma   90.00
#
_symmetry.space_group_name_H-M   'P 1'
#
loop_
_entity.id
_entity.type
_entity.pdbx_description
1 polymer ?
#
loop_
_entity_poly.entity_id
_entity_poly.type
_entity_poly.pdbx_seq_one_letter_code
_entity_poly.pdbx_strand_id
1 'polypeptide(L)'
;MKYTSIVVGLGVVAGALGVAAPAYAKPGDCTVSEEARLDAVEATKRAEYLERHPDVNAGISDALKNTLGDGGAKHEAVQAYLNANPAAKADLDAIRQPVQDFKNRCWPGE
;
A
#
# COMPACT_ATOMS: atom_id res chain seq x y z
N MET A 1 34.90 -8.73 -22.34
CA MET A 1 34.87 -10.20 -22.30
C MET A 1 35.64 -10.70 -21.08
N LYS A 2 34.91 -11.07 -20.01
CA LYS A 2 35.30 -12.11 -19.05
C LYS A 2 34.06 -12.45 -18.22
N TYR A 3 33.59 -13.68 -18.39
CA TYR A 3 32.42 -14.27 -17.76
C TYR A 3 32.81 -14.81 -16.38
N THR A 4 31.97 -14.61 -15.37
CA THR A 4 31.98 -15.47 -14.18
C THR A 4 30.55 -15.76 -13.73
N SER A 5 30.13 -16.96 -14.12
CA SER A 5 29.22 -17.90 -13.45
C SER A 5 27.85 -17.41 -12.92
N ILE A 6 26.83 -17.82 -13.66
CA ILE A 6 25.43 -17.95 -13.22
C ILE A 6 25.34 -19.01 -12.11
N VAL A 7 24.68 -18.68 -11.00
CA VAL A 7 24.11 -19.67 -10.09
C VAL A 7 22.60 -19.70 -10.33
N VAL A 8 22.14 -20.69 -11.09
CA VAL A 8 20.71 -21.01 -11.23
C VAL A 8 20.31 -21.79 -9.99
N GLY A 9 19.61 -21.15 -9.07
CA GLY A 9 18.87 -21.86 -8.02
C GLY A 9 17.53 -22.34 -8.56
N LEU A 10 17.48 -23.58 -9.04
CA LEU A 10 16.23 -24.30 -9.28
C LEU A 10 15.55 -24.58 -7.94
N GLY A 11 14.45 -23.90 -7.67
CA GLY A 11 13.51 -24.24 -6.61
C GLY A 11 12.11 -24.28 -7.20
N VAL A 12 11.70 -25.44 -7.71
CA VAL A 12 10.31 -25.70 -8.07
C VAL A 12 9.70 -26.51 -6.94
N VAL A 13 8.72 -25.94 -6.24
CA VAL A 13 7.62 -26.70 -5.65
C VAL A 13 6.32 -25.98 -6.02
N ALA A 14 5.45 -26.74 -6.66
CA ALA A 14 4.14 -26.34 -7.15
C ALA A 14 3.09 -26.30 -6.02
N GLY A 15 2.08 -25.44 -6.18
CA GLY A 15 0.74 -25.69 -5.64
C GLY A 15 0.08 -24.53 -4.89
N ALA A 16 -1.12 -24.19 -5.37
CA ALA A 16 -2.23 -23.45 -4.74
C ALA A 16 -2.24 -21.91 -4.85
N LEU A 17 -3.32 -21.43 -5.47
CA LEU A 17 -3.80 -20.06 -5.49
C LEU A 17 -3.89 -19.53 -4.05
N GLY A 18 -3.02 -18.59 -3.70
CA GLY A 18 -3.00 -17.94 -2.39
C GLY A 18 -2.02 -16.79 -2.44
N VAL A 19 -2.51 -15.60 -2.08
CA VAL A 19 -1.81 -14.32 -1.93
C VAL A 19 -0.27 -14.41 -1.97
N ALA A 20 0.35 -13.74 -2.95
CA ALA A 20 1.81 -13.59 -2.99
C ALA A 20 2.30 -12.96 -1.68
N ALA A 21 2.94 -13.75 -0.82
CA ALA A 21 3.69 -13.23 0.31
C ALA A 21 4.85 -12.38 -0.24
N PRO A 22 5.03 -11.12 0.19
CA PRO A 22 6.17 -10.34 -0.25
C PRO A 22 7.46 -11.02 0.24
N ALA A 23 8.39 -11.19 -0.69
CA ALA A 23 9.68 -11.84 -0.48
C ALA A 23 10.44 -11.21 0.70
N TYR A 24 10.98 -12.04 1.58
CA TYR A 24 11.93 -11.63 2.62
C TYR A 24 13.10 -10.89 1.97
N ALA A 25 13.27 -9.63 2.33
CA ALA A 25 14.29 -8.78 1.78
C ALA A 25 15.66 -9.02 2.50
N LYS A 26 16.76 -8.65 1.83
CA LYS A 26 18.18 -8.95 2.12
C LYS A 26 18.92 -7.59 2.06
N PRO A 27 20.01 -7.36 2.81
CA PRO A 27 20.56 -6.02 3.14
C PRO A 27 20.39 -4.97 2.02
N GLY A 28 19.53 -3.98 2.28
CA GLY A 28 18.89 -3.13 1.25
C GLY A 28 17.42 -2.79 1.55
N ASP A 29 16.87 -3.38 2.61
CA ASP A 29 15.44 -3.37 2.97
C ASP A 29 14.90 -2.05 3.54
N CYS A 30 15.78 -1.10 3.88
CA CYS A 30 15.42 0.16 4.50
C CYS A 30 15.99 1.33 3.68
N THR A 31 15.68 1.34 2.38
CA THR A 31 16.06 2.43 1.49
C THR A 31 14.85 3.25 1.09
N VAL A 32 15.04 4.55 0.85
CA VAL A 32 14.00 5.44 0.31
C VAL A 32 13.42 4.91 -1.00
N SER A 33 14.24 4.23 -1.82
CA SER A 33 13.76 3.61 -3.06
C SER A 33 12.80 2.46 -2.82
N GLU A 34 12.94 1.75 -1.71
CA GLU A 34 12.04 0.66 -1.33
C GLU A 34 10.74 1.19 -0.73
N GLU A 35 10.81 2.27 0.07
CA GLU A 35 9.61 2.97 0.54
C GLU A 35 8.75 3.42 -0.63
N ALA A 36 9.36 4.09 -1.61
CA ALA A 36 8.67 4.59 -2.77
C ALA A 36 8.04 3.47 -3.62
N ARG A 37 8.65 2.28 -3.65
CA ARG A 37 8.05 1.11 -4.31
C ARG A 37 6.81 0.63 -3.55
N LEU A 38 6.86 0.57 -2.22
CA LEU A 38 5.72 0.17 -1.40
C LEU A 38 4.58 1.19 -1.51
N ASP A 39 4.88 2.49 -1.52
CA ASP A 39 3.90 3.55 -1.72
C ASP A 39 3.24 3.45 -3.10
N ALA A 40 4.01 3.15 -4.15
CA ALA A 40 3.45 2.95 -5.49
C ALA A 40 2.49 1.75 -5.51
N VAL A 41 2.87 0.63 -4.88
CA VAL A 41 2.01 -0.55 -4.76
C VAL A 41 0.75 -0.25 -3.94
N GLU A 42 0.87 0.48 -2.83
CA GLU A 42 -0.25 0.94 -2.01
C GLU A 42 -1.24 1.78 -2.85
N ALA A 43 -0.72 2.73 -3.62
CA ALA A 43 -1.51 3.59 -4.49
C ALA A 43 -2.25 2.79 -5.57
N THR A 44 -1.60 1.83 -6.22
CA THR A 44 -2.25 0.94 -7.20
C THR A 44 -3.36 0.12 -6.56
N LYS A 45 -3.09 -0.53 -5.42
CA LYS A 45 -4.11 -1.33 -4.71
C LYS A 45 -5.29 -0.49 -4.23
N ARG A 46 -5.03 0.74 -3.77
CA ARG A 46 -6.07 1.70 -3.43
C ARG A 46 -6.93 2.06 -4.65
N ALA A 47 -6.32 2.36 -5.79
CA ALA A 47 -7.06 2.67 -7.01
C ALA A 47 -7.98 1.51 -7.41
N GLU A 48 -7.44 0.30 -7.48
CA GLU A 48 -8.19 -0.91 -7.78
C GLU A 48 -9.36 -1.16 -6.80
N TYR A 49 -9.14 -0.89 -5.50
CA TYR A 49 -10.20 -0.96 -4.51
C TYR A 49 -11.30 0.04 -4.82
N LEU A 50 -10.96 1.32 -5.00
CA LEU A 50 -11.95 2.36 -5.28
C LEU A 50 -12.72 2.09 -6.60
N GLU A 51 -12.07 1.52 -7.61
CA GLU A 51 -12.75 1.12 -8.85
C GLU A 51 -13.76 -0.02 -8.64
N ARG A 52 -13.46 -0.97 -7.75
CA ARG A 52 -14.38 -2.06 -7.38
C ARG A 52 -15.45 -1.65 -6.37
N HIS A 53 -15.25 -0.53 -5.68
CA HIS A 53 -16.12 0.00 -4.64
C HIS A 53 -16.62 1.41 -5.06
N PRO A 54 -17.51 1.51 -6.06
CA PRO A 54 -17.95 2.79 -6.62
C PRO A 54 -18.66 3.68 -5.60
N ASP A 55 -19.32 3.09 -4.60
CA ASP A 55 -19.91 3.77 -3.45
C ASP A 55 -18.85 4.45 -2.57
N VAL A 56 -17.74 3.76 -2.30
CA VAL A 56 -16.62 4.31 -1.53
C VAL A 56 -15.89 5.39 -2.32
N ASN A 57 -15.66 5.16 -3.61
CA ASN A 57 -15.02 6.12 -4.49
C ASN A 57 -15.83 7.42 -4.61
N ALA A 58 -17.14 7.31 -4.82
CA ALA A 58 -18.03 8.47 -4.85
C ALA A 58 -18.04 9.18 -3.48
N GLY A 59 -18.16 8.44 -2.38
CA GLY A 59 -18.19 8.99 -1.03
C GLY A 59 -16.94 9.80 -0.67
N ILE A 60 -15.75 9.24 -0.92
CA ILE A 60 -14.48 9.94 -0.70
C ILE A 60 -14.35 11.13 -1.65
N SER A 61 -14.73 10.97 -2.93
CA SER A 61 -14.69 12.05 -3.91
C SER A 61 -15.57 13.23 -3.50
N ASP A 62 -16.76 12.96 -2.99
CA ASP A 62 -17.70 14.00 -2.59
C ASP A 62 -17.31 14.66 -1.26
N ALA A 63 -16.75 13.90 -0.31
CA ALA A 63 -16.13 14.48 0.88
C ALA A 63 -15.03 15.50 0.49
N LEU A 64 -14.18 15.12 -0.47
CA LEU A 64 -13.12 15.99 -0.98
C LEU A 64 -13.66 17.18 -1.76
N LYS A 65 -14.64 17.03 -2.65
CA LYS A 65 -15.20 18.14 -3.44
C LYS A 65 -15.88 19.19 -2.56
N ASN A 66 -16.61 18.74 -1.52
CA ASN A 66 -17.40 19.62 -0.66
C ASN A 66 -16.59 20.29 0.45
N THR A 67 -15.36 19.85 0.69
CA THR A 67 -14.51 20.46 1.72
C THR A 67 -13.68 21.57 1.11
N LEU A 68 -13.85 22.82 1.55
CA LEU A 68 -12.93 23.90 1.19
C LEU A 68 -11.77 23.92 2.20
N GLY A 69 -10.56 24.26 1.76
CA GLY A 69 -9.40 24.39 2.65
C GLY A 69 -8.14 23.70 2.12
N ASP A 70 -7.14 23.65 2.98
CA ASP A 70 -5.83 23.05 2.72
C ASP A 70 -5.85 21.51 2.80
N GLY A 71 -4.68 20.89 2.68
CA GLY A 71 -4.55 19.44 2.78
C GLY A 71 -5.02 18.86 4.12
N GLY A 72 -4.90 19.61 5.22
CA GLY A 72 -5.36 19.20 6.55
C GLY A 72 -6.87 19.07 6.60
N ALA A 73 -7.59 20.11 6.14
CA ALA A 73 -9.06 20.07 6.06
C ALA A 73 -9.57 18.91 5.18
N LYS A 74 -8.92 18.68 4.02
CA LYS A 74 -9.24 17.53 3.16
C LYS A 74 -9.01 16.19 3.85
N HIS A 75 -7.92 16.06 4.61
CA HIS A 75 -7.62 14.85 5.36
C HIS A 75 -8.71 14.55 6.40
N GLU A 76 -9.11 15.56 7.19
CA GLU A 76 -10.17 15.42 8.19
C GLU A 76 -11.50 14.99 7.56
N ALA A 77 -11.86 15.53 6.39
CA ALA A 77 -13.07 15.15 5.68
C ALA A 77 -13.07 13.67 5.24
N VAL A 78 -11.94 13.19 4.71
CA VAL A 78 -11.79 11.77 4.37
C VAL A 78 -11.85 10.90 5.63
N GLN A 79 -11.24 11.32 6.74
CA GLN A 79 -11.32 10.58 8.01
C GLN A 79 -12.74 10.52 8.55
N ALA A 80 -13.50 11.62 8.49
CA ALA A 80 -14.90 11.64 8.88
C ALA A 80 -15.74 10.64 8.06
N TYR A 81 -15.51 10.58 6.75
CA TYR A 81 -16.14 9.59 5.88
C TYR A 81 -15.75 8.15 6.30
N LEU A 82 -14.47 7.87 6.51
CA LEU A 82 -14.00 6.52 6.88
C LEU A 82 -14.49 6.09 8.27
N ASN A 83 -14.63 7.01 9.22
CA ASN A 83 -15.20 6.73 10.55
C ASN A 83 -16.68 6.33 10.46
N ALA A 84 -17.43 6.91 9.51
CA ALA A 84 -18.81 6.52 9.22
C ALA A 84 -18.91 5.22 8.40
N ASN A 85 -17.82 4.76 7.78
CA ASN A 85 -17.76 3.60 6.89
C ASN A 85 -16.67 2.62 7.35
N PRO A 86 -16.87 1.91 8.49
CA PRO A 86 -15.82 1.11 9.13
C PRO A 86 -15.31 -0.06 8.28
N ALA A 87 -16.14 -0.63 7.40
CA ALA A 87 -15.69 -1.65 6.44
C ALA A 87 -14.68 -1.07 5.43
N ALA A 88 -15.02 0.08 4.82
CA ALA A 88 -14.14 0.76 3.89
C ALA A 88 -12.84 1.23 4.55
N LYS A 89 -12.94 1.67 5.81
CA LYS A 89 -11.78 1.99 6.64
C LYS A 89 -10.87 0.76 6.82
N ALA A 90 -11.43 -0.38 7.21
CA ALA A 90 -10.66 -1.60 7.43
C ALA A 90 -9.94 -2.06 6.15
N ASP A 91 -10.61 -2.01 5.00
CA ASP A 91 -10.02 -2.39 3.72
C ASP A 91 -8.86 -1.47 3.32
N LEU A 92 -9.07 -0.14 3.44
CA LEU A 92 -8.05 0.84 3.11
C LEU A 92 -6.87 0.83 4.10
N ASP A 93 -7.13 0.55 5.38
CA ASP A 93 -6.09 0.35 6.38
C ASP A 93 -5.27 -0.91 6.08
N ALA A 94 -5.92 -2.00 5.64
CA ALA A 94 -5.26 -3.24 5.20
C ALA A 94 -4.35 -3.00 3.97
N ILE A 95 -4.81 -2.20 3.00
CA ILE A 95 -4.01 -1.80 1.83
C ILE A 95 -2.74 -1.03 2.24
N ARG A 96 -2.84 -0.21 3.30
CA ARG A 96 -1.72 0.60 3.82
C ARG A 96 -0.74 -0.17 4.71
N GLN A 97 -1.14 -1.32 5.28
CA GLN A 97 -0.30 -2.05 6.25
C GLN A 97 1.13 -2.30 5.79
N PRO A 98 1.41 -2.71 4.53
CA PRO A 98 2.80 -2.99 4.12
C PRO A 98 3.73 -1.77 4.23
N VAL A 99 3.21 -0.57 3.98
CA VAL A 99 3.96 0.69 4.15
C VAL A 99 4.21 0.96 5.63
N GLN A 100 3.20 0.74 6.49
CA GLN A 100 3.33 0.93 7.94
C GLN A 100 4.32 -0.06 8.57
N ASP A 101 4.22 -1.33 8.20
CA ASP A 101 5.14 -2.38 8.66
C ASP A 101 6.57 -2.08 8.25
N PHE A 102 6.76 -1.48 7.08
CA PHE A 102 8.05 -1.03 6.61
C PHE A 102 8.56 0.18 7.41
N LYS A 103 7.76 1.23 7.59
CA LYS A 103 8.13 2.41 8.41
C LYS A 103 8.48 2.01 9.84
N ASN A 104 7.65 1.19 10.48
CA ASN A 104 7.88 0.71 11.84
C ASN A 104 9.21 -0.05 11.99
N ARG A 105 9.63 -0.75 10.94
CA ARG A 105 10.85 -1.57 10.94
C ARG A 105 12.10 -0.80 10.53
N CYS A 106 11.96 0.23 9.70
CA CYS A 106 13.08 0.90 9.03
C CYS A 106 13.25 2.40 9.37
N TRP A 107 12.20 3.08 9.85
CA TRP A 107 12.19 4.47 10.32
C TRP A 107 11.47 4.58 11.69
N PRO A 108 11.96 3.92 12.74
CA PRO A 108 11.33 3.99 14.05
C PRO A 108 11.43 5.41 14.63
N GLY A 109 10.30 6.07 14.85
CA GLY A 109 10.22 7.39 15.50
C GLY A 109 10.19 8.60 14.56
N GLU A 110 10.08 8.38 13.25
CA GLU A 110 9.61 9.39 12.29
C GLU A 110 8.08 9.47 12.22
#